data_AF-A0A084J7N3-F1
#
_entry.id   AF-A0A084J7N3-F1
#
_cell.length_a   1.000
_cell.length_b   1.000
_cell.length_c   1.000
_cell.angle_alpha   90.00
_cell.angle_beta   90.00
_cell.angle_gamma   90.00
#
_symmetry.space_group_name_H-M   'P 1'
#
loop_
_entity.id
_entity.type
_entity.pdbx_description
1 polymer ?
#
loop_
_entity_poly.entity_id
_entity_poly.type
_entity_poly.pdbx_seq_one_letter_code
_entity_poly.pdbx_strand_id
1 'polypeptide(L)'
;MINTNSINQVNKSNISGLTIPLYDSYCFSNICGTIKDLFNIDSDKKLPSDVIGNSNEKPNKIVFFLTDAFGWCFYDKYKEHSKFLCKLEKSGVVSKLTSQFPSTTTAHVTTALSGESVYEHGLYEWFYYEPKADDIVTSFLFKEARNKYNETLTRKNIKPSDFIPQKAFLKNY
;
A
#
# COMPACT_ATOMS: atom_id res chain seq x y z
N MET A 1 -4.16 -17.89 -12.29
CA MET A 1 -3.88 -17.35 -13.61
C MET A 1 -2.97 -16.13 -13.46
N ILE A 2 -2.03 -15.94 -14.38
CA ILE A 2 -1.25 -14.69 -14.46
C ILE A 2 -2.09 -13.65 -15.19
N ASN A 3 -2.26 -12.47 -14.60
CA ASN A 3 -2.97 -11.35 -15.23
C ASN A 3 -2.04 -10.64 -16.23
N THR A 4 -2.10 -11.05 -17.49
CA THR A 4 -1.29 -10.45 -18.57
C THR A 4 -1.65 -8.99 -18.84
N ASN A 5 -2.90 -8.58 -18.61
CA ASN A 5 -3.33 -7.19 -18.80
C ASN A 5 -2.63 -6.26 -17.80
N SER A 6 -2.60 -6.64 -16.52
CA SER A 6 -1.90 -5.85 -15.49
C SER A 6 -0.40 -5.75 -15.79
N ILE A 7 0.24 -6.84 -16.20
CA ILE A 7 1.66 -6.86 -16.58
C ILE A 7 1.91 -5.89 -17.75
N ASN A 8 1.08 -5.95 -18.78
CA ASN A 8 1.22 -5.10 -19.96
C ASN A 8 1.04 -3.62 -19.62
N GLN A 9 0.05 -3.26 -18.80
CA GLN A 9 -0.15 -1.87 -18.39
C GLN A 9 0.98 -1.35 -17.51
N VAL A 10 1.42 -2.13 -16.51
CA VAL A 10 2.55 -1.74 -15.66
C VAL A 10 3.83 -1.58 -16.48
N ASN A 11 4.10 -2.47 -17.44
CA ASN A 11 5.29 -2.33 -18.29
C ASN A 11 5.22 -1.08 -19.19
N LYS A 12 4.03 -0.72 -19.71
CA LYS A 12 3.81 0.52 -20.49
C LYS A 12 3.99 1.80 -19.67
N SER A 13 3.82 1.73 -18.35
CA SER A 13 4.03 2.87 -17.45
C SER A 13 5.51 3.21 -17.21
N ASN A 14 6.45 2.39 -17.73
CA ASN A 14 7.88 2.68 -17.63
C ASN A 14 8.31 3.67 -18.72
N ILE A 15 8.86 4.80 -18.30
CA ILE A 15 9.39 5.86 -19.16
C ILE A 15 10.85 6.05 -18.78
N SER A 16 11.77 5.68 -19.67
CA SER A 16 13.22 5.86 -19.49
C SER A 16 13.74 5.28 -18.15
N GLY A 17 13.23 4.12 -17.73
CA GLY A 17 13.63 3.46 -16.48
C GLY A 17 12.84 3.89 -15.25
N LEU A 18 12.02 4.93 -15.33
CA LEU A 18 11.12 5.35 -14.25
C LEU A 18 9.72 4.77 -14.47
N THR A 19 9.16 4.14 -13.43
CA THR A 19 7.79 3.60 -13.49
C THR A 19 6.82 4.65 -12.93
N ILE A 20 5.89 5.11 -13.76
CA ILE A 20 4.84 6.05 -13.34
C ILE A 20 3.74 5.28 -12.60
N PRO A 21 3.38 5.64 -11.36
CA PRO A 21 2.29 4.99 -10.64
C PRO A 21 0.96 5.09 -11.38
N LEU A 22 0.29 3.96 -11.55
CA LEU A 22 -1.00 3.86 -12.23
C LEU A 22 -2.16 4.11 -11.25
N TYR A 23 -2.23 5.31 -10.67
CA TYR A 23 -3.19 5.66 -9.60
C TYR A 23 -4.66 5.39 -9.96
N ASP A 24 -5.02 5.38 -11.24
CA ASP A 24 -6.38 5.12 -11.71
C ASP A 24 -6.65 3.64 -12.07
N SER A 25 -5.63 2.76 -11.98
CA SER A 25 -5.77 1.34 -12.27
C SER A 25 -4.91 0.47 -11.36
N TYR A 26 -3.85 -0.15 -11.88
CA TYR A 26 -3.01 -1.14 -11.19
C TYR A 26 -1.98 -0.46 -10.28
N CYS A 27 -2.44 0.20 -9.22
CA CYS A 27 -1.60 0.78 -8.16
C CYS A 27 -1.96 0.22 -6.78
N PHE A 28 -0.95 0.09 -5.93
CA PHE A 28 -1.10 -0.35 -4.54
C PHE A 28 -2.17 0.44 -3.76
N SER A 29 -2.27 1.76 -4.01
CA SER A 29 -3.26 2.63 -3.35
C SER A 29 -4.71 2.20 -3.57
N ASN A 30 -5.00 1.41 -4.60
CA ASN A 30 -6.35 0.96 -4.94
C ASN A 30 -6.75 -0.35 -4.26
N ILE A 31 -5.84 -0.98 -3.47
CA ILE A 31 -6.12 -2.24 -2.77
C ILE A 31 -7.22 -2.06 -1.73
N CYS A 32 -7.15 -1.02 -0.89
CA CYS A 32 -8.13 -0.80 0.17
C CYS A 32 -9.54 -0.60 -0.40
N GLY A 33 -9.68 0.14 -1.50
CA GLY A 33 -10.98 0.29 -2.15
C GLY A 33 -11.49 -0.97 -2.83
N THR A 34 -10.60 -1.83 -3.31
CA THR A 34 -10.98 -3.18 -3.79
C THR A 34 -11.52 -4.04 -2.64
N ILE A 35 -10.90 -3.97 -1.46
CA ILE A 35 -11.37 -4.67 -0.26
C ILE A 35 -12.76 -4.14 0.17
N LYS A 36 -12.99 -2.82 0.13
CA LYS A 36 -14.32 -2.24 0.39
C LYS A 36 -15.39 -2.77 -0.57
N ASP A 37 -15.09 -2.79 -1.87
CA ASP A 37 -16.00 -3.31 -2.90
C ASP A 37 -16.37 -4.78 -2.67
N LEU A 38 -15.41 -5.59 -2.18
CA LEU A 38 -15.67 -6.98 -1.82
C LEU A 38 -16.62 -7.14 -0.62
N PHE A 39 -16.75 -6.12 0.23
CA PHE A 39 -17.76 -6.04 1.30
C PHE A 39 -19.01 -5.24 0.91
N ASN A 40 -19.18 -4.89 -0.37
CA ASN A 40 -20.27 -4.02 -0.88
C ASN A 40 -20.28 -2.61 -0.27
N ILE A 41 -19.09 -2.06 -0.02
CA ILE A 41 -18.91 -0.72 0.51
C ILE A 41 -18.34 0.14 -0.60
N ASP A 42 -18.97 1.29 -0.83
CA ASP A 42 -18.57 2.19 -1.91
C ASP A 42 -17.14 2.68 -1.72
N SER A 43 -16.42 2.78 -2.85
CA SER A 43 -15.06 3.28 -2.90
C SER A 43 -14.79 3.93 -4.26
N ASP A 44 -14.25 5.13 -4.24
CA ASP A 44 -13.99 5.93 -5.44
C ASP A 44 -12.84 5.36 -6.29
N LYS A 45 -11.88 4.70 -5.65
CA LYS A 45 -10.73 4.08 -6.32
C LYS A 45 -10.66 2.60 -5.98
N LYS A 46 -10.55 1.75 -7.01
CA LYS A 46 -10.39 0.29 -6.86
C LYS A 46 -9.57 -0.27 -8.01
N LEU A 47 -9.00 -1.43 -7.80
CA LEU A 47 -8.27 -2.15 -8.85
C LEU A 47 -9.26 -2.60 -9.93
N PRO A 48 -8.80 -2.75 -11.19
CA PRO A 48 -9.61 -3.35 -12.24
C PRO A 48 -10.13 -4.73 -11.83
N SER A 49 -11.34 -5.09 -12.28
CA SER A 49 -12.01 -6.33 -11.84
C SER A 49 -11.24 -7.60 -12.17
N ASP A 50 -10.35 -7.56 -13.16
CA ASP A 50 -9.51 -8.68 -13.56
C ASP A 50 -8.40 -9.06 -12.54
N VAL A 51 -8.23 -8.29 -11.46
CA VAL A 51 -7.37 -8.68 -10.32
C VAL A 51 -8.06 -9.65 -9.36
N ILE A 52 -9.39 -9.69 -9.38
CA ILE A 52 -10.21 -10.62 -8.61
C ILE A 52 -10.66 -11.73 -9.55
N GLY A 53 -10.59 -12.98 -9.11
CA GLY A 53 -11.08 -14.10 -9.93
C GLY A 53 -12.58 -13.96 -10.22
N ASN A 54 -13.08 -14.67 -11.23
CA ASN A 54 -14.49 -14.64 -11.69
C ASN A 54 -15.47 -15.32 -10.72
N SER A 55 -15.31 -15.13 -9.41
CA SER A 55 -16.27 -15.60 -8.41
C SER A 55 -17.42 -14.60 -8.31
N ASN A 56 -18.64 -15.07 -8.56
CA ASN A 56 -19.85 -14.29 -8.30
C ASN A 56 -20.16 -14.18 -6.80
N GLU A 57 -19.53 -15.02 -5.98
CA GLU A 57 -19.70 -15.00 -4.53
C GLU A 57 -18.73 -14.02 -3.88
N LYS A 58 -19.29 -13.09 -3.09
CA LYS A 58 -18.52 -12.14 -2.28
C LYS A 58 -18.00 -12.83 -1.01
N PRO A 59 -16.77 -12.54 -0.59
CA PRO A 59 -16.17 -13.21 0.57
C PRO A 59 -16.75 -12.67 1.90
N ASN A 60 -17.01 -13.57 2.85
CA ASN A 60 -17.37 -13.19 4.22
C ASN A 60 -16.15 -12.78 5.07
N LYS A 61 -14.93 -13.09 4.60
CA LYS A 61 -13.68 -12.79 5.30
C LYS A 61 -12.56 -12.54 4.30
N ILE A 62 -11.80 -11.47 4.53
CA ILE A 62 -10.63 -11.12 3.74
C ILE A 62 -9.42 -11.09 4.68
N VAL A 63 -8.33 -11.69 4.23
CA VAL A 63 -7.03 -11.62 4.90
C VAL A 63 -6.07 -10.90 3.97
N PHE A 64 -5.54 -9.77 4.40
CA PHE A 64 -4.58 -8.98 3.64
C PHE A 64 -3.16 -9.18 4.17
N PHE A 65 -2.25 -9.63 3.30
CA PHE A 65 -0.83 -9.77 3.59
C PHE A 65 -0.04 -8.69 2.86
N LEU A 66 0.76 -7.93 3.60
CA LEU A 66 1.74 -7.00 3.05
C LEU A 66 3.15 -7.54 3.33
N THR A 67 3.86 -7.91 2.27
CA THR A 67 5.26 -8.36 2.36
C THR A 67 6.18 -7.23 1.93
N ASP A 68 6.97 -6.71 2.87
CA ASP A 68 7.87 -5.60 2.59
C ASP A 68 8.95 -5.97 1.55
N ALA A 69 9.26 -5.01 0.68
CA ALA A 69 10.25 -5.11 -0.40
C ALA A 69 10.09 -6.30 -1.38
N PHE A 70 8.93 -6.98 -1.42
CA PHE A 70 8.69 -8.09 -2.35
C PHE A 70 8.26 -7.60 -3.74
N GLY A 71 9.23 -7.06 -4.50
CA GLY A 71 9.03 -6.61 -5.88
C GLY A 71 8.84 -7.74 -6.91
N TRP A 72 8.33 -7.38 -8.09
CA TRP A 72 8.04 -8.33 -9.18
C TRP A 72 9.27 -9.13 -9.65
N CYS A 73 10.47 -8.56 -9.54
CA CYS A 73 11.72 -9.26 -9.86
C CYS A 73 11.93 -10.53 -9.00
N PHE A 74 11.50 -10.52 -7.74
CA PHE A 74 11.57 -11.69 -6.88
C PHE A 74 10.51 -12.72 -7.24
N TYR A 75 9.30 -12.27 -7.58
CA TYR A 75 8.28 -13.17 -8.11
C TYR A 75 8.77 -13.89 -9.37
N ASP A 76 9.29 -13.16 -10.37
CA ASP A 76 9.80 -13.77 -11.61
C ASP A 76 10.96 -14.73 -11.35
N LYS A 77 11.86 -14.40 -10.41
CA LYS A 77 12.99 -15.25 -10.04
C LYS A 77 12.57 -16.55 -9.34
N TYR A 78 11.50 -16.53 -8.53
CA TYR A 78 11.18 -17.63 -7.62
C TYR A 78 9.88 -18.37 -7.95
N LYS A 79 9.06 -17.89 -8.89
CA LYS A 79 7.74 -18.48 -9.18
C LYS A 79 7.78 -19.98 -9.50
N GLU A 80 8.80 -20.45 -10.22
CA GLU A 80 8.94 -21.86 -10.59
C GLU A 80 9.47 -22.75 -9.44
N HIS A 81 10.19 -22.16 -8.48
CA HIS A 81 10.84 -22.88 -7.37
C HIS A 81 10.01 -22.87 -6.09
N SER A 82 9.12 -21.90 -5.92
CA SER A 82 8.27 -21.76 -4.74
C SER A 82 6.95 -22.50 -4.91
N LYS A 83 6.76 -23.59 -4.13
CA LYS A 83 5.48 -24.31 -4.07
C LYS A 83 4.30 -23.38 -3.72
N PHE A 84 4.55 -22.35 -2.92
CA PHE A 84 3.54 -21.36 -2.55
C PHE A 84 3.13 -20.49 -3.74
N LEU A 85 4.09 -19.92 -4.48
CA LEU A 85 3.80 -19.07 -5.65
C LEU A 85 3.13 -19.88 -6.77
N CYS A 86 3.60 -21.09 -7.04
CA CYS A 86 2.93 -22.03 -7.96
C CYS A 86 1.46 -22.26 -7.61
N LYS A 87 1.13 -22.36 -6.32
CA LYS A 87 -0.26 -22.55 -5.87
C LYS A 87 -1.09 -21.28 -6.07
N LEU A 88 -0.53 -20.10 -5.79
CA LEU A 88 -1.20 -18.82 -6.07
C LEU A 88 -1.51 -18.67 -7.57
N GLU A 89 -0.58 -19.03 -8.44
CA GLU A 89 -0.82 -19.00 -9.88
C GLU A 89 -1.86 -20.00 -10.35
N LYS A 90 -1.96 -21.18 -9.74
CA LYS A 90 -2.95 -22.19 -10.16
C LYS A 90 -4.35 -21.89 -9.63
N SER A 91 -4.46 -21.38 -8.41
CA SER A 91 -5.74 -21.26 -7.70
C SER A 91 -6.20 -19.82 -7.45
N GLY A 92 -5.40 -18.82 -7.83
CA GLY A 92 -5.73 -17.41 -7.66
C GLY A 92 -5.44 -16.58 -8.90
N VAL A 93 -5.40 -15.26 -8.75
CA VAL A 93 -4.99 -14.32 -9.79
C VAL A 93 -3.71 -13.64 -9.33
N VAL A 94 -2.67 -13.68 -10.17
CA VAL A 94 -1.41 -13.00 -9.89
C VAL A 94 -1.30 -11.79 -10.81
N SER A 95 -1.37 -10.60 -10.22
CA SER A 95 -1.33 -9.32 -10.92
C SER A 95 -0.10 -8.52 -10.54
N LYS A 96 0.60 -7.99 -11.54
CA LYS A 96 1.62 -6.96 -11.35
C LYS A 96 0.95 -5.62 -11.08
N LEU A 97 1.39 -4.92 -10.03
CA LEU A 97 0.92 -3.59 -9.65
C LEU A 97 2.10 -2.61 -9.63
N THR A 98 1.82 -1.33 -9.86
CA THR A 98 2.73 -0.23 -9.51
C THR A 98 2.66 0.05 -8.01
N SER A 99 3.80 0.46 -7.46
CA SER A 99 3.87 1.11 -6.14
C SER A 99 3.28 2.53 -6.24
N GLN A 100 2.88 3.11 -5.12
CA GLN A 100 2.65 4.55 -5.05
C GLN A 100 3.99 5.30 -4.92
N PHE A 101 4.03 6.58 -5.26
CA PHE A 101 5.23 7.39 -5.13
C PHE A 101 5.16 8.30 -3.89
N PRO A 102 6.19 8.31 -3.03
CA PRO A 102 7.41 7.51 -3.12
C PRO A 102 7.20 6.05 -2.68
N SER A 103 8.05 5.15 -3.17
CA SER A 103 7.98 3.70 -2.90
C SER A 103 8.58 3.32 -1.55
N THR A 104 8.17 3.99 -0.47
CA THR A 104 8.70 3.80 0.89
C THR A 104 7.78 2.93 1.74
N THR A 105 8.35 2.23 2.73
CA THR A 105 7.58 1.44 3.69
C THR A 105 6.57 2.30 4.45
N THR A 106 6.96 3.51 4.88
CA THR A 106 6.06 4.45 5.58
C THR A 106 4.83 4.78 4.76
N ALA A 107 5.00 5.10 3.48
CA ALA A 107 3.87 5.41 2.59
C ALA A 107 2.93 4.20 2.48
N HIS A 108 3.47 3.01 2.21
CA HIS A 108 2.65 1.82 1.93
C HIS A 108 1.96 1.27 3.17
N VAL A 109 2.63 1.26 4.32
CA VAL A 109 2.05 0.83 5.59
C VAL A 109 0.96 1.81 6.04
N THR A 110 1.19 3.11 5.92
CA THR A 110 0.17 4.11 6.28
C THR A 110 -1.07 3.97 5.40
N THR A 111 -0.90 3.79 4.08
CA THR A 111 -2.03 3.53 3.17
C THR A 111 -2.76 2.24 3.51
N ALA A 112 -2.05 1.14 3.79
CA ALA A 112 -2.66 -0.12 4.17
C ALA A 112 -3.49 -0.02 5.46
N LEU A 113 -3.05 0.78 6.43
CA LEU A 113 -3.71 0.92 7.73
C LEU A 113 -4.84 1.95 7.73
N SER A 114 -4.71 3.04 6.97
CA SER A 114 -5.70 4.13 6.93
C SER A 114 -6.73 3.98 5.81
N GLY A 115 -6.36 3.30 4.74
CA GLY A 115 -7.12 3.27 3.49
C GLY A 115 -7.00 4.55 2.67
N GLU A 116 -6.19 5.52 3.12
CA GLU A 116 -5.91 6.77 2.43
C GLU A 116 -4.58 6.63 1.66
N SER A 117 -4.51 7.18 0.46
CA SER A 117 -3.29 7.17 -0.35
C SER A 117 -2.21 8.12 0.22
N VAL A 118 -0.98 7.98 -0.26
CA VAL A 118 0.14 8.81 0.23
C VAL A 118 -0.06 10.31 0.06
N TYR A 119 -0.74 10.74 -1.01
CA TYR A 119 -1.04 12.15 -1.24
C TYR A 119 -2.14 12.68 -0.30
N GLU A 120 -2.92 11.81 0.34
CA GLU A 120 -3.94 12.18 1.32
C GLU A 120 -3.38 12.22 2.73
N HIS A 121 -2.62 11.18 3.14
CA HIS A 121 -2.11 11.10 4.51
C HIS A 121 -0.78 11.82 4.75
N GLY A 122 -0.04 12.20 3.71
CA GLY A 122 1.19 13.00 3.82
C GLY A 122 2.42 12.30 4.42
N LEU A 123 2.30 11.14 5.07
CA LEU A 123 3.43 10.33 5.54
C LEU A 123 4.20 9.61 4.41
N TYR A 124 5.09 10.32 3.71
CA TYR A 124 5.81 9.81 2.54
C TYR A 124 7.20 9.22 2.82
N GLU A 125 7.80 9.47 3.98
CA GLU A 125 9.09 8.86 4.36
C GLU A 125 9.18 8.57 5.87
N TRP A 126 10.09 7.69 6.28
CA TRP A 126 10.44 7.44 7.67
C TRP A 126 10.98 8.69 8.38
N PHE A 127 11.85 9.46 7.71
CA PHE A 127 12.33 10.75 8.20
C PHE A 127 11.86 11.88 7.28
N TYR A 128 11.17 12.88 7.84
CA TYR A 128 10.81 14.09 7.11
C TYR A 128 10.75 15.28 8.05
N TYR A 129 10.80 16.49 7.48
CA TYR A 129 10.66 17.73 8.23
C TYR A 129 9.17 17.99 8.53
N GLU A 130 8.83 18.13 9.81
CA GLU A 130 7.50 18.55 10.25
C GLU A 130 7.52 20.04 10.64
N PRO A 131 6.71 20.88 9.99
CA PRO A 131 6.54 22.29 10.36
C PRO A 131 6.09 22.50 11.81
N LYS A 132 5.16 21.70 12.37
CA LYS A 132 4.72 21.82 13.77
C LYS A 132 5.82 21.54 14.79
N ALA A 133 6.79 20.68 14.45
CA ALA A 133 7.90 20.31 15.32
C ALA A 133 9.13 21.18 15.11
N ASP A 134 9.18 21.89 13.96
CA ASP A 134 10.34 22.58 13.41
C ASP A 134 11.62 21.72 13.49
N ASP A 135 11.47 20.45 13.10
CA ASP A 135 12.54 19.45 13.18
C ASP A 135 12.27 18.31 12.20
N ILE A 136 13.30 17.49 11.97
CA ILE A 136 13.13 16.21 11.28
C ILE A 136 12.57 15.21 12.29
N VAL A 137 11.47 14.55 11.95
CA VAL A 137 10.74 13.63 12.83
C VAL A 137 10.64 12.23 12.23
N THR A 138 10.29 11.27 13.09
CA THR A 138 9.80 9.94 12.68
C THR A 138 8.37 9.76 13.19
N SER A 139 7.38 9.71 12.29
CA SER A 139 5.97 9.69 12.71
C SER A 139 5.58 8.47 13.51
N PHE A 140 6.05 7.28 13.14
CA PHE A 140 5.66 6.04 13.83
C PHE A 140 6.30 5.89 15.22
N LEU A 141 7.45 6.53 15.46
CA LEU A 141 8.07 6.57 16.79
C LEU A 141 7.73 7.86 17.56
N PHE A 142 6.99 8.76 16.91
CA PHE A 142 6.50 10.02 17.43
C PHE A 142 7.58 10.88 18.11
N LYS A 143 8.75 11.01 17.46
CA LYS A 143 9.93 11.68 18.01
C LYS A 143 10.68 12.51 16.97
N GLU A 144 11.52 13.44 17.42
CA GLU A 144 12.57 14.02 16.58
C GLU A 144 13.62 12.94 16.22
N ALA A 145 14.14 12.98 15.00
CA ALA A 145 15.05 11.97 14.46
C ALA A 145 16.35 11.82 15.30
N ARG A 146 16.84 12.93 15.85
CA ARG A 146 18.03 12.98 16.72
C ARG A 146 17.80 12.39 18.12
N ASN A 147 16.55 12.20 18.53
CA ASN A 147 16.24 11.76 19.88
C ASN A 147 16.32 10.22 20.01
N LYS A 148 16.83 9.73 21.13
CA LYS A 148 16.92 8.28 21.40
C LYS A 148 15.60 7.73 21.95
N TYR A 149 14.83 8.55 22.66
CA TYR A 149 13.56 8.16 23.26
C TYR A 149 12.40 8.35 22.28
N ASN A 150 11.40 7.49 22.35
CA ASN A 150 10.16 7.63 21.58
C ASN A 150 9.22 8.65 22.23
N GLU A 151 8.22 9.08 21.47
CA GLU A 151 7.13 9.97 21.93
C GLU A 151 7.60 11.35 22.43
N THR A 152 8.76 11.82 22.01
CA THR A 152 9.34 13.08 22.51
C THR A 152 8.61 14.31 21.97
N LEU A 153 7.85 14.18 20.88
CA LEU A 153 7.01 15.25 20.34
C LEU A 153 5.85 15.64 21.27
N THR A 154 5.44 14.73 22.19
CA THR A 154 4.44 15.06 23.22
C THR A 154 4.89 16.21 24.12
N ARG A 155 6.20 16.35 24.35
CA ARG A 155 6.80 17.43 25.16
C ARG A 155 6.68 18.79 24.49
N LYS A 156 6.46 18.82 23.18
CA LYS A 156 6.18 20.02 22.37
C LYS A 156 4.68 20.29 22.22
N ASN A 157 3.82 19.63 23.01
CA ASN A 157 2.35 19.67 22.91
C ASN A 157 1.78 19.21 21.57
N ILE A 158 2.54 18.44 20.78
CA ILE A 158 2.05 17.88 19.52
C ILE A 158 1.43 16.52 19.81
N LYS A 159 0.28 16.25 19.20
CA LYS A 159 -0.50 15.02 19.38
C LYS A 159 -0.32 14.08 18.19
N PRO A 160 -0.44 12.75 18.35
CA PRO A 160 -0.40 11.83 17.22
C PRO A 160 -1.43 12.16 16.11
N SER A 161 -2.59 12.70 16.49
CA SER A 161 -3.62 13.15 15.56
C SER A 161 -3.27 14.37 14.70
N ASP A 162 -2.17 15.05 15.02
CA ASP A 162 -1.63 16.12 14.19
C ASP A 162 -0.92 15.60 12.93
N PHE A 163 -0.59 14.30 12.88
CA PHE A 163 0.25 13.68 11.85
C PHE A 163 -0.31 12.40 11.25
N ILE A 164 -0.91 11.57 12.11
CA ILE A 164 -1.30 10.20 11.76
C ILE A 164 -2.79 10.20 11.42
N PRO A 165 -3.18 9.62 10.28
CA PRO A 165 -4.59 9.42 9.94
C PRO A 165 -5.36 8.78 11.08
N GLN A 166 -6.49 9.40 11.45
CA GLN A 166 -7.33 8.90 12.53
C GLN A 166 -8.24 7.73 12.08
N LYS A 167 -8.44 7.58 10.77
CA LYS A 167 -9.21 6.48 10.21
C LYS A 167 -8.38 5.20 10.27
N ALA A 168 -8.96 4.15 10.83
CA ALA A 168 -8.40 2.80 10.79
C ALA A 168 -9.20 1.95 9.81
N PHE A 169 -8.60 1.60 8.68
CA PHE A 169 -9.24 0.81 7.63
C PHE A 169 -9.68 -0.57 8.14
N LEU A 170 -8.80 -1.28 8.86
CA LEU A 170 -9.03 -2.67 9.27
C LEU A 170 -9.92 -2.86 10.50
N LYS A 171 -10.39 -1.79 11.14
CA LYS A 171 -11.23 -1.87 12.36
C LYS A 171 -12.73 -1.63 12.11
N ASN A 172 -13.09 -1.19 10.90
CA ASN A 172 -14.42 -0.63 10.64
C ASN A 172 -15.36 -1.58 9.87
N TYR A 173 -15.03 -2.88 9.77
CA TYR A 173 -15.79 -3.88 9.00
C TYR A 173 -15.95 -5.18 9.77
#